data_AF-A0A4U2ZSB2-F1
#
_entry.id   AF-A0A4U2ZSB2-F1
#
_cell.length_a   1.000
_cell.length_b   1.000
_cell.length_c   1.000
_cell.angle_alpha   90.00
_cell.angle_beta   90.00
_cell.angle_gamma   90.00
#
_symmetry.space_group_name_H-M   'P 1'
#
loop_
_entity.id
_entity.type
_entity.pdbx_description
1 polymer ?
#
loop_
_entity_poly.entity_id
_entity_poly.type
_entity_poly.pdbx_seq_one_letter_code
_entity_poly.pdbx_strand_id
1 'polypeptide(L)'
;QFLHIHTGPGKQHDRTYGSLCVPTVTANDLCIRDLGYFHLKDLQHIQDKKAYYISRIKSNTRIYQKNPNPDYFQDGRTKKGTEYIQIDMEVVMNSLQPGQT
;
A
#
# COMPACT_ATOMS: atom_id res chain seq x y z
N GLN A 1 -3.56 20.81 -9.10
CA GLN A 1 -3.34 21.82 -8.04
C GLN A 1 -2.71 21.12 -6.84
N PHE A 2 -1.76 21.74 -6.14
CA PHE A 2 -1.19 21.17 -4.91
C PHE A 2 -1.96 21.69 -3.69
N LEU A 3 -2.50 20.78 -2.88
CA LEU A 3 -3.30 21.09 -1.68
C LEU A 3 -2.41 21.22 -0.44
N HIS A 4 -1.45 20.31 -0.26
CA HIS A 4 -0.50 20.31 0.84
C HIS A 4 0.90 20.05 0.30
N ILE A 5 1.82 20.98 0.56
CA ILE A 5 3.24 20.84 0.24
C ILE A 5 4.04 21.05 1.52
N HIS A 6 4.87 20.07 1.86
CA HIS A 6 5.85 20.19 2.94
C HIS A 6 7.22 19.81 2.42
N THR A 7 8.12 20.78 2.38
CA THR A 7 9.52 20.61 1.98
C THR A 7 10.42 20.76 3.20
N GLY A 8 11.40 19.87 3.34
CA GLY A 8 12.39 19.92 4.41
C GLY A 8 13.79 19.55 3.88
N PRO A 9 14.82 19.56 4.75
CA PRO A 9 16.22 19.33 4.36
C PRO A 9 16.54 17.88 3.92
N GLY A 10 15.53 17.05 3.62
CA GLY A 10 15.72 15.70 3.06
C GLY A 10 16.32 14.66 4.00
N LYS A 11 16.34 14.92 5.32
CA LYS A 11 16.91 14.00 6.32
C LYS A 11 15.88 13.33 7.23
N GLN A 12 14.68 13.91 7.35
CA GLN A 12 13.64 13.43 8.25
C GLN A 12 12.50 12.80 7.45
N HIS A 13 11.94 11.72 7.97
CA HIS A 13 10.77 11.11 7.35
C HIS A 13 9.57 12.07 7.40
N ASP A 14 8.79 12.11 6.33
CA ASP A 14 7.55 12.88 6.19
C ASP A 14 6.32 12.17 6.81
N ARG A 15 6.55 11.03 7.48
CA ARG A 15 5.50 10.17 8.07
C ARG A 15 4.49 10.98 8.90
N THR A 16 4.97 11.73 9.88
CA THR A 16 4.13 12.50 10.81
C THR A 16 3.28 13.52 10.07
N TYR A 17 3.90 14.31 9.19
CA TYR A 17 3.20 15.35 8.44
C TYR A 17 2.11 14.76 7.55
N GLY A 18 2.44 13.74 6.74
CA GLY A 18 1.43 13.20 5.85
C GLY A 18 0.29 12.49 6.60
N SER A 19 0.52 11.91 7.80
CA SER A 19 -0.58 11.36 8.60
C SER A 19 -1.49 12.45 9.17
N LEU A 20 -0.99 13.67 9.40
CA LEU A 20 -1.82 14.83 9.74
C LEU A 20 -2.67 15.30 8.54
N CYS A 21 -2.19 15.10 7.31
CA CYS A 21 -2.92 15.46 6.10
C CYS A 21 -3.93 14.39 5.65
N VAL A 22 -3.81 13.14 6.09
CA VAL A 22 -4.74 12.05 5.68
C VAL A 22 -6.22 12.42 5.86
N PRO A 23 -6.68 13.04 6.96
CA PRO A 23 -8.08 13.42 7.13
C PRO A 23 -8.60 14.45 6.10
N THR A 24 -7.71 15.18 5.41
CA THR A 24 -8.10 16.18 4.40
C THR A 24 -8.20 15.58 3.00
N VAL A 25 -7.84 14.29 2.82
CA VAL A 25 -7.89 13.60 1.54
C VAL A 25 -9.33 13.45 1.05
N THR A 26 -9.54 13.80 -0.21
CA THR A 26 -10.80 13.69 -0.94
C THR A 26 -10.65 12.83 -2.18
N ALA A 27 -11.78 12.48 -2.81
CA ALA A 27 -11.77 11.62 -3.99
C ALA A 27 -10.90 12.20 -5.11
N ASN A 28 -10.18 11.32 -5.81
CA ASN A 28 -9.21 11.64 -6.87
C ASN A 28 -7.95 12.41 -6.44
N ASP A 29 -7.74 12.65 -5.15
CA ASP A 29 -6.45 13.17 -4.68
C ASP A 29 -5.34 12.13 -4.87
N LEU A 30 -4.10 12.59 -4.99
CA LEU A 30 -2.91 11.75 -5.07
C LEU A 30 -1.98 12.04 -3.89
N CYS A 31 -1.77 11.04 -3.03
CA CYS A 31 -0.81 11.10 -1.93
C CYS A 31 0.56 10.54 -2.35
N ILE A 32 1.62 11.33 -2.20
CA ILE A 32 3.00 10.91 -2.46
C ILE A 32 3.84 11.21 -1.22
N ARG A 33 4.76 10.28 -0.89
CA ARG A 33 5.75 10.44 0.19
C ARG A 33 7.14 10.06 -0.30
N ASP A 34 8.15 10.74 0.22
CA ASP A 34 9.55 10.56 -0.18
C ASP A 34 10.28 9.59 0.75
N LEU A 35 10.35 9.94 2.04
CA LEU A 35 11.18 9.26 3.03
C LEU A 35 10.37 8.41 4.03
N GLY A 36 9.07 8.66 4.17
CA GLY A 36 8.18 7.92 5.06
C GLY A 36 7.31 6.90 4.32
N TYR A 37 7.19 5.70 4.88
CA TYR A 37 6.14 4.76 4.47
C TYR A 37 4.78 5.19 5.02
N PHE A 38 3.71 4.86 4.29
CA PHE A 38 2.35 5.02 4.79
C PHE A 38 2.08 4.06 5.97
N HIS A 39 1.26 4.50 6.91
CA HIS A 39 0.62 3.57 7.84
C HIS A 39 -0.47 2.78 7.12
N LEU A 40 -0.71 1.53 7.53
CA LEU A 40 -1.81 0.72 7.00
C LEU A 40 -3.18 1.41 7.14
N LYS A 41 -3.42 2.09 8.27
CA LYS A 41 -4.64 2.88 8.49
C LYS A 41 -4.79 4.05 7.51
N ASP A 42 -3.68 4.64 7.08
CA ASP A 42 -3.66 5.77 6.14
C ASP A 42 -3.97 5.25 4.73
N LEU A 43 -3.41 4.10 4.34
CA LEU A 43 -3.74 3.42 3.08
C LEU A 43 -5.22 3.05 3.01
N GLN A 44 -5.78 2.52 4.11
CA GLN A 44 -7.21 2.23 4.18
C GLN A 44 -8.04 3.50 4.02
N HIS A 45 -7.66 4.60 4.67
CA HIS A 45 -8.37 5.88 4.53
C HIS A 45 -8.35 6.42 3.09
N ILE A 46 -7.19 6.38 2.44
CA ILE A 46 -7.04 6.81 1.04
C ILE A 46 -7.94 5.96 0.13
N GLN A 47 -7.98 4.65 0.33
CA GLN A 47 -8.87 3.73 -0.37
C GLN A 47 -10.35 4.07 -0.14
N ASP A 48 -10.75 4.27 1.12
CA ASP A 48 -12.13 4.60 1.50
C ASP A 48 -12.61 5.92 0.88
N LYS A 49 -11.67 6.88 0.70
CA LYS A 49 -11.92 8.17 0.03
C LYS A 49 -11.93 8.09 -1.49
N LYS A 50 -11.62 6.94 -2.09
CA LYS A 50 -11.42 6.79 -3.54
C LYS A 50 -10.33 7.73 -4.06
N ALA A 51 -9.26 7.86 -3.29
CA ALA A 51 -8.07 8.60 -3.64
C ALA A 51 -6.94 7.63 -4.06
N TYR A 52 -5.87 8.18 -4.58
CA TYR A 52 -4.70 7.45 -5.09
C TYR A 52 -3.49 7.69 -4.21
N TYR A 53 -2.53 6.77 -4.27
CA TYR A 53 -1.23 6.96 -3.63
C TYR A 53 -0.10 6.40 -4.49
N ILE A 54 1.08 6.99 -4.36
CA ILE A 54 2.34 6.38 -4.81
C ILE A 54 3.18 6.14 -3.55
N SER A 55 3.52 4.87 -3.32
CA SER A 55 4.40 4.48 -2.23
C SER A 55 5.58 3.70 -2.77
N ARG A 56 6.74 3.91 -2.17
CA ARG A 56 7.86 2.98 -2.26
C ARG A 56 7.64 1.82 -1.29
N ILE A 57 8.16 0.66 -1.64
CA ILE A 57 8.29 -0.50 -0.74
C ILE A 57 9.74 -0.94 -0.74
N LYS A 58 10.22 -1.54 0.35
CA LYS A 58 11.58 -2.06 0.40
C LYS A 58 11.63 -3.33 -0.46
N SER A 59 12.69 -3.52 -1.25
CA SER A 59 12.82 -4.67 -2.16
C SER A 59 12.75 -6.03 -1.48
N ASN A 60 13.11 -6.10 -0.19
CA ASN A 60 13.04 -7.33 0.61
C ASN A 60 11.69 -7.52 1.32
N THR A 61 10.69 -6.67 1.06
CA THR A 61 9.34 -6.82 1.60
C THR A 61 8.64 -7.99 0.91
N ARG A 62 8.21 -8.99 1.69
CA ARG A 62 7.39 -10.09 1.18
C ARG A 62 5.95 -9.62 1.04
N ILE A 63 5.40 -9.74 -0.17
CA ILE A 63 4.02 -9.38 -0.47
C ILE A 63 3.21 -10.66 -0.56
N TYR A 64 1.98 -10.60 -0.04
CA TYR A 64 1.08 -11.73 -0.03
C TYR A 64 -0.29 -11.31 -0.53
N GLN A 65 -0.92 -12.18 -1.30
CA GLN A 65 -2.32 -12.08 -1.67
C GLN A 65 -3.11 -13.09 -0.84
N LYS A 66 -4.31 -12.71 -0.42
CA LYS A 66 -5.23 -13.63 0.23
C LYS A 66 -5.56 -14.78 -0.73
N ASN A 67 -5.40 -16.02 -0.29
CA ASN A 67 -5.71 -17.18 -1.09
C ASN A 67 -7.24 -17.26 -1.30
N PRO A 68 -7.74 -17.26 -2.55
CA PRO A 68 -9.16 -17.47 -2.81
C PRO A 68 -9.64 -18.88 -2.40
N ASN A 69 -8.75 -19.87 -2.40
CA ASN A 69 -9.04 -21.28 -2.10
C ASN A 69 -8.06 -21.81 -1.03
N PRO A 70 -8.19 -21.42 0.25
CA PRO A 70 -7.33 -21.94 1.30
C PRO A 70 -7.74 -23.37 1.71
N ASP A 71 -6.82 -24.10 2.32
CA ASP A 71 -7.12 -25.39 2.91
C ASP A 71 -7.85 -25.21 4.25
N TYR A 72 -8.64 -26.22 4.62
CA TYR A 72 -9.36 -26.26 5.89
C TYR A 72 -9.01 -27.52 6.69
N PHE A 73 -9.03 -27.41 8.01
CA PHE A 73 -9.08 -28.57 8.90
C PHE A 73 -10.46 -29.23 8.83
N GLN A 74 -10.58 -30.46 9.35
CA GLN A 74 -11.87 -31.18 9.37
C GLN A 74 -12.96 -30.42 10.16
N ASP A 75 -12.56 -29.55 11.10
CA ASP A 75 -13.45 -28.70 11.88
C ASP A 75 -13.85 -27.38 11.18
N GLY A 76 -13.44 -27.18 9.92
CA GLY A 76 -13.74 -25.99 9.13
C GLY A 76 -12.86 -24.77 9.41
N ARG A 77 -11.88 -24.85 10.32
CA ARG A 77 -10.91 -23.75 10.50
C ARG A 77 -9.93 -23.70 9.32
N THR A 78 -9.64 -22.49 8.83
CA THR A 78 -8.64 -22.29 7.77
C THR A 78 -7.24 -22.68 8.24
N LYS A 79 -6.52 -23.44 7.42
CA LYS A 79 -5.10 -23.70 7.64
C LYS A 79 -4.30 -22.44 7.30
N LYS A 80 -3.77 -21.77 8.33
CA LYS A 80 -3.03 -20.49 8.20
C LYS A 80 -1.93 -20.49 7.14
N GLY A 81 -1.21 -21.61 6.99
CA GLY A 81 -0.14 -21.74 5.99
C GLY A 81 -0.60 -21.65 4.54
N THR A 82 -1.91 -21.79 4.29
CA THR A 82 -2.53 -21.70 2.96
C THR A 82 -3.47 -20.50 2.85
N GLU A 83 -3.59 -19.69 3.89
CA GLU A 83 -4.51 -18.54 3.89
C GLU A 83 -4.03 -17.42 2.97
N TYR A 84 -2.71 -17.36 2.74
CA TYR A 84 -2.07 -16.36 1.90
C TYR A 84 -1.04 -17.00 0.97
N ILE A 85 -0.98 -16.50 -0.26
CA ILE A 85 -0.01 -16.90 -1.27
C ILE A 85 1.00 -15.78 -1.40
N GLN A 86 2.29 -16.10 -1.29
CA GLN A 86 3.34 -15.11 -1.53
C GLN A 86 3.35 -14.73 -3.01
N ILE A 87 3.35 -13.44 -3.28
CA ILE A 87 3.49 -12.89 -4.62
C ILE A 87 4.98 -12.70 -4.91
N ASP A 88 5.42 -13.20 -6.05
CA ASP A 88 6.70 -12.82 -6.63
C ASP A 88 6.53 -11.53 -7.43
N MET A 89 7.06 -10.42 -6.88
CA MET A 89 6.94 -9.11 -7.52
C MET A 89 7.69 -9.03 -8.83
N GLU A 90 8.78 -9.77 -9.01
CA GLU A 90 9.51 -9.76 -10.28
C GLU A 90 8.65 -10.35 -11.39
N VAL A 91 7.97 -11.47 -11.10
CA VAL A 91 7.02 -12.09 -12.03
C VAL A 91 5.85 -11.15 -12.34
N VAL A 92 5.28 -10.50 -11.33
CA VAL A 92 4.18 -9.53 -11.54
C VAL A 92 4.63 -8.39 -12.44
N MET A 93 5.77 -7.76 -12.13
CA MET A 93 6.27 -6.62 -12.90
C MET A 93 6.57 -7.00 -14.35
N ASN A 94 7.11 -8.21 -14.59
CA ASN A 94 7.37 -8.72 -15.94
C ASN A 94 6.10 -9.05 -16.74
N SER A 95 4.95 -9.21 -16.06
CA SER A 95 3.66 -9.49 -16.71
C SER A 95 2.88 -8.23 -17.12
N LEU A 96 3.28 -7.05 -16.63
CA LEU A 96 2.58 -5.79 -16.88
C LEU A 96 2.72 -5.36 -18.34
N GLN A 97 1.60 -4.99 -18.96
CA GLN A 97 1.57 -4.40 -20.29
C GLN A 97 1.83 -2.89 -20.23
N PRO A 98 2.31 -2.27 -21.33
CA PRO A 98 2.47 -0.82 -21.40
C PRO A 98 1.18 -0.09 -21.00
N GLY A 99 1.28 0.81 -20.02
CA GLY A 99 0.16 1.59 -19.50
C GLY A 99 -0.59 0.96 -18.31
N GLN A 100 -0.19 -0.22 -17.83
CA GLN A 100 -0.69 -0.78 -16.57
C GLN A 100 0.14 -0.32 -15.37
N THR A 101 -0.54 -0.08 -14.25
CA THR A 101 0.03 0.31 -12.94
C THR A 101 -0.73 -0.36 -11.81
#